data_AF-A0A7S1TVC7-F1
#
_entry.id   AF-A0A7S1TVC7-F1
#
_cell.length_a   1.000
_cell.length_b   1.000
_cell.length_c   1.000
_cell.angle_alpha   90.00
_cell.angle_beta   90.00
_cell.angle_gamma   90.00
#
_symmetry.space_group_name_H-M   'P 1'
#
loop_
_entity.id
_entity.type
_entity.pdbx_description
1 polymer ?
#
loop_
_entity_poly.entity_id
_entity_poly.type
_entity_poly.pdbx_seq_one_letter_code
_entity_poly.pdbx_strand_id
1 'polypeptide(L)'
;MYSSGWSGDVKFGANDGAAVFVNGVRVHEDNRCSNSKAKELVDVTLNPGPNVIVVKVRNSGVESKRRGHGFMLKFPEELLPALSLSLERPGAAPDAPDLE
;
A
#
# COMPACT_ATOMS: atom_id res chain seq x y z
N MET A 1 5.84 -3.22 -25.76
CA MET A 1 6.64 -1.98 -25.62
C MET A 1 5.84 -1.03 -24.75
N TYR A 2 6.25 -0.76 -23.51
CA TYR A 2 5.63 0.31 -22.72
C TYR A 2 6.22 1.63 -23.23
N SER A 3 5.40 2.47 -23.87
CA SER A 3 5.76 3.84 -24.24
C SER A 3 6.24 4.57 -22.99
N SER A 4 7.39 5.26 -23.07
CA SER A 4 7.99 6.14 -22.04
C SER A 4 7.20 6.17 -20.75
N GLY A 5 7.56 5.29 -19.80
CA GLY A 5 6.62 4.89 -18.77
C GLY A 5 6.07 6.04 -17.93
N TRP A 6 4.96 5.79 -17.26
CA TRP A 6 4.23 6.82 -16.53
C TRP A 6 5.00 7.31 -15.30
N SER A 7 5.02 8.63 -15.11
CA SER A 7 5.38 9.28 -13.86
C SER A 7 4.14 9.95 -13.30
N GLY A 8 3.98 9.95 -11.99
CA GLY A 8 2.81 10.50 -11.32
C GLY A 8 2.85 10.24 -9.83
N ASP A 9 2.01 10.93 -9.08
CA ASP A 9 1.97 10.82 -7.62
C ASP A 9 0.83 9.90 -7.17
N VAL A 10 1.16 8.93 -6.31
CA VAL A 10 0.17 8.09 -5.62
C VAL A 10 -0.03 8.64 -4.22
N LYS A 11 -1.28 8.79 -3.80
CA LYS A 11 -1.59 9.18 -2.43
C LYS A 11 -1.67 7.96 -1.54
N PHE A 12 -0.79 7.92 -0.57
CA PHE A 12 -0.82 6.93 0.50
C PHE A 12 -1.51 7.49 1.74
N GLY A 13 -2.33 6.69 2.42
CA GLY A 13 -2.75 7.04 3.77
C GLY A 13 -2.94 5.86 4.72
N ALA A 14 -2.63 6.10 5.99
CA ALA A 14 -2.71 5.14 7.09
C ALA A 14 -3.15 5.82 8.40
N ASN A 15 -3.64 4.99 9.34
CA ASN A 15 -4.12 5.46 10.64
C ASN A 15 -3.08 5.32 11.77
N ASP A 16 -2.47 4.13 11.93
CA ASP A 16 -1.51 3.83 13.02
C ASP A 16 -0.05 3.78 12.50
N GLY A 17 0.24 4.56 11.46
CA GLY A 17 1.56 4.67 10.84
C GLY A 17 1.84 3.67 9.71
N ALA A 18 2.76 4.03 8.82
CA ALA A 18 3.26 3.14 7.79
C ALA A 18 4.64 3.55 7.28
N ALA A 19 5.32 2.62 6.63
CA ALA A 19 6.48 2.91 5.78
C ALA A 19 6.17 2.52 4.33
N VAL A 20 6.54 3.39 3.40
CA VAL A 20 6.36 3.19 1.96
C VAL A 20 7.72 3.13 1.28
N PHE A 21 7.88 2.14 0.41
CA PHE A 21 9.07 1.95 -0.40
C PHE A 21 8.68 1.91 -1.88
N VAL A 22 9.46 2.58 -2.72
CA VAL A 22 9.34 2.55 -4.18
C VAL A 22 10.65 2.04 -4.76
N ASN A 23 10.59 0.95 -5.52
CA ASN A 23 11.76 0.31 -6.14
C ASN A 23 12.88 0.02 -5.11
N GLY A 24 12.49 -0.40 -3.90
CA GLY A 24 13.41 -0.70 -2.79
C GLY A 24 13.87 0.51 -1.97
N VAL A 25 13.58 1.74 -2.41
CA VAL A 25 13.95 2.97 -1.69
C VAL A 25 12.82 3.40 -0.77
N ARG A 26 13.12 3.63 0.51
CA ARG A 26 12.14 4.15 1.48
C ARG A 26 11.86 5.62 1.20
N VAL A 27 10.62 5.95 0.86
CA VAL A 27 10.19 7.31 0.49
C VAL A 27 9.35 7.97 1.58
N HIS A 28 8.75 7.18 2.47
CA HIS A 28 7.98 7.68 3.61
C HIS A 28 8.10 6.73 4.80
N GLU A 29 8.14 7.27 6.00
CA GLU A 29 8.08 6.53 7.26
C GLU A 29 7.39 7.37 8.32
N ASP A 30 6.33 6.80 8.87
CA ASP A 30 5.63 7.32 10.03
C ASP A 30 5.31 6.15 10.96
N ASN A 31 5.77 6.22 12.20
CA ASN A 31 5.62 5.16 13.20
C ASN A 31 4.69 5.57 14.35
N ARG A 32 3.77 6.52 14.11
CA ARG A 32 2.83 6.97 15.12
C ARG A 32 1.89 5.85 15.56
N CYS A 33 1.58 5.79 16.85
CA CYS A 33 0.37 5.14 17.34
C CYS A 33 -0.66 6.21 17.62
N SER A 34 -1.75 6.20 16.86
CA SER A 34 -2.79 7.23 16.96
C SER A 34 -4.10 6.63 17.44
N ASN A 35 -4.73 7.33 18.39
CA ASN A 35 -6.08 7.01 18.87
C ASN A 35 -7.15 7.53 17.88
N SER A 36 -6.71 8.22 16.82
CA SER A 36 -7.54 9.16 16.05
C SER A 36 -7.57 8.85 14.56
N LYS A 37 -8.71 9.22 13.96
CA LYS A 37 -9.13 9.10 12.56
C LYS A 37 -8.24 9.84 11.54
N ALA A 38 -7.07 10.34 11.96
CA ALA A 38 -6.20 11.15 11.13
C ALA A 38 -5.52 10.26 10.09
N LYS A 39 -5.99 10.35 8.85
CA LYS A 39 -5.28 9.82 7.69
C LYS A 39 -4.24 10.86 7.28
N GLU A 40 -2.98 10.50 7.35
CA GLU A 40 -1.96 11.26 6.62
C GLU A 40 -2.07 10.93 5.14
N LEU A 41 -1.94 11.95 4.28
CA LEU A 41 -1.83 11.75 2.84
C LEU A 41 -0.42 12.11 2.43
N VAL A 42 0.26 11.16 1.80
CA VAL A 42 1.63 11.33 1.32
C VAL A 42 1.63 11.14 -0.18
N ASP A 43 2.18 12.12 -0.89
CA ASP A 43 2.41 12.03 -2.33
C ASP A 43 3.69 11.21 -2.57
N VAL A 44 3.57 10.17 -3.39
CA VAL A 44 4.67 9.26 -3.75
C VAL A 44 4.87 9.28 -5.25
N THR A 45 6.00 9.84 -5.69
CA THR A 45 6.33 9.95 -7.12
C THR A 45 6.81 8.62 -7.69
N LEU A 46 6.20 8.21 -8.81
CA LEU A 46 6.55 7.02 -9.57
C LEU A 46 7.58 7.32 -10.67
N ASN A 47 8.43 6.33 -10.95
CA ASN A 47 9.38 6.40 -12.07
C ASN A 47 8.70 5.98 -13.38
N PRO A 48 9.18 6.45 -14.55
CA PRO A 48 8.79 5.89 -15.82
C PRO A 48 8.98 4.37 -15.89
N GLY A 49 7.89 3.61 -15.99
CA GLY A 49 7.89 2.18 -16.27
C GLY A 49 7.35 1.36 -15.11
N PRO A 50 7.71 0.06 -15.01
CA PRO A 50 7.31 -0.77 -13.88
C PRO A 50 7.85 -0.20 -12.55
N ASN A 51 6.98 -0.05 -11.56
CA ASN A 51 7.35 0.33 -10.20
C ASN A 51 6.94 -0.78 -9.22
N VAL A 52 7.82 -1.10 -8.28
CA VAL A 52 7.50 -1.97 -7.14
C VAL A 52 7.21 -1.08 -5.94
N ILE A 53 5.96 -1.09 -5.47
CA ILE A 53 5.55 -0.36 -4.27
C ILE A 53 5.39 -1.36 -3.14
N VAL A 54 6.14 -1.18 -2.05
CA VAL A 54 5.99 -1.96 -0.82
C VAL A 54 5.44 -1.06 0.27
N VAL A 55 4.36 -1.49 0.90
CA VAL A 55 3.74 -0.77 2.02
C VAL A 55 3.84 -1.65 3.26
N LYS A 56 4.51 -1.15 4.30
CA LYS A 56 4.50 -1.74 5.64
C LYS A 56 3.55 -0.94 6.51
N VAL A 57 2.36 -1.50 6.76
CA VAL A 57 1.34 -0.83 7.57
C VAL A 57 1.44 -1.31 9.00
N ARG A 58 1.39 -0.38 9.94
CA ARG A 58 1.10 -0.69 11.33
C ARG A 58 -0.38 -0.39 11.58
N ASN A 59 -1.05 -1.34 12.19
CA ASN A 59 -2.47 -1.25 12.50
C ASN A 59 -2.70 -2.00 13.81
N SER A 60 -2.34 -1.36 14.91
CA SER A 60 -2.26 -2.00 16.22
C SER A 60 -3.32 -1.42 17.14
N GLY A 61 -4.43 -2.14 17.29
CA GLY A 61 -5.49 -1.79 18.24
C GLY A 61 -6.74 -2.63 18.02
N VAL A 62 -7.44 -2.97 19.10
CA VAL A 62 -8.76 -3.64 19.04
C VAL A 62 -9.78 -2.74 18.33
N GLU A 63 -9.68 -1.43 18.55
CA GLU A 63 -10.47 -0.41 17.85
C GLU A 63 -10.14 -0.32 16.35
N SER A 64 -8.86 -0.50 15.97
CA SER A 64 -8.43 -0.45 14.57
C SER A 64 -9.12 -1.53 13.73
N LYS A 65 -9.29 -2.74 14.26
CA LYS A 65 -10.06 -3.81 13.61
C LYS A 65 -11.55 -3.50 13.50
N ARG A 66 -12.16 -3.00 14.58
CA ARG A 66 -13.61 -2.70 14.64
C ARG A 66 -14.02 -1.55 13.73
N ARG A 67 -13.14 -0.58 13.53
CA ARG A 67 -13.39 0.63 12.74
C ARG A 67 -12.96 0.53 11.28
N GLY A 68 -12.45 -0.64 10.85
CA GLY A 68 -11.93 -0.82 9.50
C GLY A 68 -10.73 0.09 9.21
N HIS A 69 -9.89 0.33 10.22
CA HIS A 69 -8.61 0.99 9.97
C HIS A 69 -7.80 0.14 9.01
N GLY A 70 -7.10 0.81 8.10
CA GLY A 70 -6.31 0.15 7.08
C GLY A 70 -5.44 1.18 6.39
N PHE A 71 -5.02 0.84 5.19
CA PHE A 71 -4.33 1.79 4.33
C PHE A 71 -5.10 2.00 3.03
N MET A 72 -4.78 3.09 2.36
CA MET A 72 -5.30 3.46 1.07
C MET A 72 -4.14 3.80 0.14
N LEU A 73 -4.24 3.36 -1.10
CA LEU A 73 -3.47 3.87 -2.23
C LEU A 73 -4.47 4.47 -3.22
N LYS A 74 -4.29 5.74 -3.56
CA LYS A 74 -5.07 6.41 -4.61
C LYS A 74 -4.14 6.77 -5.76
N PHE A 75 -4.43 6.22 -6.93
CA PHE A 75 -3.74 6.52 -8.18
C PHE A 75 -4.46 7.67 -8.91
N PRO A 76 -3.74 8.43 -9.77
CA PRO A 76 -4.35 9.36 -10.72
C PRO A 76 -5.43 8.68 -11.57
N GLU A 77 -6.51 9.40 -11.89
CA GLU A 77 -7.68 8.83 -12.59
C GLU A 77 -7.33 8.32 -13.99
N GLU A 78 -6.41 9.01 -14.66
CA GLU A 78 -5.86 8.64 -15.96
C GLU A 78 -5.13 7.29 -15.96
N LEU A 79 -4.66 6.82 -14.79
CA LEU A 79 -3.98 5.53 -14.67
C LEU A 79 -4.93 4.37 -14.37
N LEU A 80 -6.16 4.65 -13.91
CA LEU A 80 -7.11 3.61 -13.50
C LEU A 80 -7.42 2.59 -14.60
N PRO A 81 -7.58 2.95 -15.89
CA PRO A 81 -7.84 1.98 -16.96
C PRO A 81 -6.65 1.03 -17.25
N ALA A 82 -5.43 1.43 -16.87
CA ALA A 82 -4.20 0.67 -17.13
C ALA A 82 -3.68 -0.07 -15.87
N LEU A 83 -4.31 0.17 -14.71
CA LEU A 83 -3.86 -0.39 -13.44
C LEU A 83 -4.26 -1.87 -13.34
N SER A 84 -3.26 -2.75 -13.23
CA SER A 84 -3.45 -4.13 -12.78
C SER A 84 -2.94 -4.26 -11.35
N LEU A 85 -3.79 -4.69 -10.43
CA LEU A 85 -3.43 -4.93 -9.04
C LEU A 85 -3.42 -6.45 -8.78
N SER A 86 -2.25 -6.99 -8.47
CA SER A 86 -2.12 -8.34 -7.89
C SER A 86 -1.90 -8.23 -6.38
N LEU A 87 -2.63 -9.04 -5.62
CA LEU A 87 -2.40 -9.21 -4.18
C LEU A 87 -1.80 -10.59 -3.97
N GLU A 88 -0.49 -10.64 -3.74
CA GLU A 88 0.19 -11.88 -3.38
C GLU A 88 0.22 -12.01 -1.87
N ARG A 89 -0.36 -13.10 -1.35
CA ARG A 89 -0.24 -13.45 0.08
C ARG A 89 1.01 -14.32 0.23
N PRO A 90 2.02 -13.90 1.02
CA PRO A 90 3.15 -14.78 1.32
C PRO A 90 2.64 -16.00 2.10
N GLY A 91 2.79 -17.20 1.52
CA GLY A 91 2.59 -18.46 2.24
C GLY A 91 1.17 -19.06 2.25
N ALA A 92 0.35 -18.88 1.22
CA ALA A 92 -0.64 -19.91 0.93
C ALA A 92 0.12 -21.14 0.41
N ALA A 93 0.53 -22.03 1.32
CA ALA A 93 0.85 -23.39 0.93
C ALA A 93 -0.36 -23.97 0.16
N PRO A 94 -0.15 -24.80 -0.87
CA PRO A 94 -1.25 -25.55 -1.46
C PRO A 94 -1.99 -26.28 -0.34
N ASP A 95 -3.33 -26.21 -0.37
CA ASP A 95 -4.24 -26.74 0.64
C ASP A 95 -3.68 -28.03 1.25
N ALA A 96 -3.22 -27.95 2.51
CA ALA A 96 -2.90 -29.15 3.25
C ALA A 96 -4.21 -29.95 3.33
N PRO A 97 -4.21 -31.25 2.96
CA PRO A 97 -5.44 -32.03 3.00
C PRO A 97 -5.99 -32.01 4.42
N ASP A 98 -7.30 -31.78 4.53
CA ASP A 98 -8.02 -31.90 5.79
C ASP A 98 -7.70 -33.28 6.39
N LEU A 99 -7.01 -33.27 7.53
CA LEU A 99 -6.87 -34.47 8.34
C LEU A 99 -8.15 -34.61 9.16
N GLU A 100 -8.84 -35.74 8.92
CA GLU A 100 -10.12 -36.15 9.51
C GLU A 100 -10.22 -35.98 11.04
#